data_AF-A0A3M1VFX8-F1
#
_entry.id   AF-A0A3M1VFX8-F1
#
_cell.length_a   1.000
_cell.length_b   1.000
_cell.length_c   1.000
_cell.angle_alpha   90.00
_cell.angle_beta   90.00
_cell.angle_gamma   90.00
#
_symmetry.space_group_name_H-M   'P 1'
#
loop_
_entity.id
_entity.type
_entity.pdbx_description
1 polymer ?
#
loop_
_entity_poly.entity_id
_entity_poly.type
_entity_poly.pdbx_seq_one_letter_code
_entity_poly.pdbx_strand_id
1 'polypeptide(L)'
;MNVPHGLEPFLNGRGRQRLHRFIVVRFPRLAGMADDLIQDALIETLQSGSSPKDSSDPKKWFSHLCQLIRWRALDRLRRIERQALVSLSQAGGHDGSSGHQSRDAALEDDAVAPSERLGEAERRQRQVLLLSDVLREFTQWCESRSSGFRMKEIYERRLRGQAPGTILEQMQLSRAAFDQSLKRARNWIFERVKQQDVHHSVFQTILRGQRHEPLEVRVPVGAAEARFSSFEEVVRFVVEEMGALCPNPERLAAYRETAHASNLSDVRYHVEAAECRICREEPA
;
A
#
# COMPACT_ATOMS: atom_id res chain seq x y z
N MET A 1 11.08 -18.45 26.70
CA MET A 1 11.26 -18.01 25.30
C MET A 1 12.44 -18.78 24.74
N ASN A 2 12.29 -19.43 23.58
CA ASN A 2 13.41 -20.12 22.94
C ASN A 2 14.32 -19.09 22.27
N VAL A 3 15.56 -18.97 22.74
CA VAL A 3 16.55 -18.07 22.12
C VAL A 3 17.04 -18.72 20.82
N PRO A 4 17.01 -18.01 19.68
CA PRO A 4 17.51 -18.53 18.41
C PRO A 4 18.97 -18.98 18.52
N HIS A 5 19.27 -20.18 18.01
CA HIS A 5 20.61 -20.75 18.05
C HIS A 5 21.62 -19.80 17.38
N GLY A 6 22.69 -19.42 18.08
CA GLY A 6 23.76 -18.56 17.53
C GLY A 6 23.58 -17.06 17.74
N LEU A 7 22.41 -16.61 18.22
CA LEU A 7 22.20 -15.23 18.64
C LEU A 7 23.01 -14.88 19.90
N GLU A 8 23.00 -15.77 20.89
CA GLU A 8 23.69 -15.56 22.17
C GLU A 8 25.22 -15.51 22.01
N PRO A 9 25.88 -16.42 21.25
CA PRO A 9 27.30 -16.28 20.91
C PRO A 9 27.63 -15.00 20.15
N PHE A 10 26.74 -14.53 19.26
CA PHE A 10 26.93 -13.27 18.54
C PHE A 10 26.91 -12.07 19.50
N LEU A 11 25.94 -12.03 20.43
CA LEU A 11 25.78 -10.95 21.40
C LEU A 11 26.91 -10.94 22.44
N ASN A 12 27.31 -12.11 22.95
CA ASN A 12 28.39 -12.27 23.92
C ASN A 12 29.79 -12.04 23.31
N GLY A 13 29.91 -12.14 21.99
CA GLY A 13 31.10 -11.71 21.24
C GLY A 13 31.16 -10.19 21.04
N ARG A 14 31.71 -9.76 19.89
CA ARG A 14 31.74 -8.31 19.53
C ARG A 14 30.47 -7.83 18.82
N GLY A 15 29.42 -8.65 18.72
CA GLY A 15 28.22 -8.35 17.95
C GLY A 15 27.51 -7.09 18.45
N ARG A 16 27.28 -7.00 19.77
CA ARG A 16 26.64 -5.83 20.39
C ARG A 16 27.44 -4.54 20.17
N GLN A 17 28.76 -4.56 20.37
CA GLN A 17 29.63 -3.40 20.11
C GLN A 17 29.59 -2.97 18.64
N ARG A 18 29.54 -3.92 17.70
CA ARG A 18 29.43 -3.62 16.27
C ARG A 18 28.09 -2.97 15.93
N LEU A 19 26.98 -3.41 16.53
CA LEU A 19 25.66 -2.81 16.33
C LEU A 19 25.61 -1.40 16.93
N HIS A 20 26.15 -1.22 18.13
CA HIS A 20 26.25 0.09 18.76
C HIS A 20 27.04 1.08 17.88
N ARG A 21 28.22 0.66 17.38
CA ARG A 21 29.03 1.47 16.45
C ARG A 21 28.26 1.80 15.16
N PHE A 22 27.53 0.83 14.61
CA PHE A 22 26.69 1.05 13.44
C PHE A 22 25.64 2.14 13.69
N ILE A 23 24.95 2.11 14.84
CA ILE A 23 23.94 3.11 15.20
C ILE A 23 24.58 4.49 15.34
N VAL A 24 25.66 4.61 16.11
CA VAL A 24 26.32 5.90 16.34
C VAL A 24 26.81 6.54 15.04
N VAL A 25 27.36 5.74 14.13
CA VAL A 25 27.86 6.22 12.84
C VAL A 25 26.73 6.58 11.87
N ARG A 26 25.67 5.76 11.79
CA ARG A 26 24.60 5.93 10.78
C ARG A 26 23.44 6.79 11.25
N PHE A 27 23.22 6.90 12.57
CA PHE A 27 22.14 7.66 13.18
C PHE A 27 22.67 8.48 14.37
N PRO A 28 23.55 9.49 14.16
CA PRO A 28 24.19 10.23 15.25
C PRO A 28 23.20 10.86 16.24
N ARG A 29 22.04 11.32 15.74
CA ARG A 29 20.96 11.92 16.56
C ARG A 29 20.34 10.94 17.56
N LEU A 30 20.52 9.63 17.37
CA LEU A 30 20.02 8.57 18.25
C LEU A 30 21.15 7.89 19.05
N ALA A 31 22.36 8.45 19.08
CA ALA A 31 23.50 7.83 19.75
C ALA A 31 23.24 7.51 21.24
N GLY A 32 22.52 8.39 21.95
CA GLY A 32 22.12 8.17 23.35
C GLY A 32 21.04 7.11 23.54
N MET A 33 20.42 6.61 22.47
CA MET A 33 19.36 5.59 22.48
C MET A 33 19.80 4.29 21.79
N ALA A 34 21.10 4.11 21.59
CA ALA A 34 21.62 2.99 20.80
C ALA A 34 21.31 1.63 21.45
N ASP A 35 21.40 1.52 22.78
CA ASP A 35 21.05 0.30 23.50
C ASP A 35 19.55 -0.01 23.41
N ASP A 36 18.68 1.00 23.50
CA ASP A 36 17.22 0.83 23.36
C ASP A 36 16.87 0.27 21.97
N LEU A 37 17.49 0.80 20.90
CA LEU A 37 17.25 0.33 19.54
C LEU A 37 17.73 -1.12 19.33
N ILE A 38 18.84 -1.50 19.96
CA ILE A 38 19.32 -2.88 19.94
C ILE A 38 18.33 -3.77 20.69
N GLN A 39 17.85 -3.34 21.85
CA GLN A 39 16.89 -4.08 22.65
C GLN A 39 15.55 -4.27 21.91
N ASP A 40 15.02 -3.22 21.28
CA ASP A 40 13.80 -3.28 20.46
C ASP A 40 13.94 -4.31 19.32
N ALA A 41 15.07 -4.27 18.60
CA ALA A 41 15.34 -5.22 17.52
C ALA A 41 15.44 -6.66 18.03
N LEU A 42 16.04 -6.89 19.20
CA LEU A 42 16.13 -8.22 19.81
C LEU A 42 14.77 -8.74 20.27
N ILE A 43 13.96 -7.90 20.91
CA ILE A 43 12.59 -8.26 21.31
C ILE A 43 11.78 -8.67 20.08
N GLU A 44 11.88 -7.91 18.99
CA GLU A 44 11.18 -8.20 17.74
C GLU A 44 11.64 -9.52 17.11
N THR A 45 12.95 -9.79 17.07
CA THR A 45 13.49 -11.08 16.64
C THR A 45 12.95 -12.24 17.49
N LEU A 46 12.87 -12.07 18.81
CA LEU A 46 12.38 -13.11 19.72
C LEU A 46 10.87 -13.34 19.60
N GLN A 47 10.08 -12.29 19.34
CA GLN A 47 8.63 -12.37 19.21
C GLN A 47 8.17 -12.90 17.85
N SER A 48 8.85 -12.49 16.78
CA SER A 48 8.48 -12.87 15.40
C SER A 48 8.95 -14.27 15.01
N GLY A 49 9.84 -14.88 15.79
CA GLY A 49 10.49 -16.14 15.42
C GLY A 49 11.34 -16.04 14.14
N SER A 50 11.59 -14.83 13.64
CA SER A 50 12.35 -14.59 12.42
C SER A 50 13.84 -14.71 12.72
N SER A 51 14.40 -15.88 12.47
CA SER A 51 15.84 -16.14 12.51
C SER A 51 16.40 -16.19 11.08
N PRO A 52 17.63 -15.72 10.82
CA PRO A 52 18.32 -16.03 9.57
C PRO A 52 18.38 -17.55 9.36
N LYS A 53 18.20 -18.00 8.11
CA LYS A 53 18.12 -19.41 7.70
C LYS A 53 19.36 -20.25 8.07
N ASP A 54 20.50 -19.61 8.30
CA ASP A 54 21.70 -20.21 8.88
C ASP A 54 22.10 -19.41 10.13
N SER A 55 21.55 -19.79 11.27
CA SER A 55 21.68 -19.04 12.51
C SER A 55 23.06 -19.17 13.18
N SER A 56 23.97 -19.94 12.60
CA SER A 56 25.35 -20.10 13.09
C SER A 56 26.32 -19.03 12.59
N ASP A 57 25.99 -18.26 11.55
CA ASP A 57 26.89 -17.24 10.97
C ASP A 57 26.72 -15.85 11.64
N PRO A 58 27.74 -15.33 12.35
CA PRO A 58 27.70 -14.01 12.99
C PRO A 58 27.46 -12.85 12.01
N LYS A 59 27.84 -12.98 10.73
CA LYS A 59 27.61 -11.94 9.72
C LYS A 59 26.14 -11.83 9.34
N LYS A 60 25.42 -12.95 9.27
CA LYS A 60 23.99 -12.99 8.97
C LYS A 60 23.18 -12.37 10.10
N TRP A 61 23.53 -12.67 11.36
CA TRP A 61 22.94 -12.00 12.53
C TRP A 61 23.17 -10.50 12.52
N PHE A 62 24.40 -10.06 12.25
CA PHE A 62 24.70 -8.64 12.15
C PHE A 62 23.87 -7.93 11.09
N SER A 63 23.76 -8.52 9.89
CA SER A 63 22.98 -7.94 8.78
C SER A 63 21.48 -7.87 9.11
N HIS A 64 20.93 -8.95 9.67
CA HIS A 64 19.53 -9.02 10.08
C HIS A 64 19.19 -7.96 11.14
N LEU A 65 19.99 -7.88 12.21
CA LEU A 65 19.77 -6.90 13.27
C LEU A 65 20.01 -5.46 12.80
N CYS A 66 20.98 -5.21 11.91
CA CYS A 66 21.15 -3.88 11.31
C CYS A 66 19.93 -3.43 10.49
N GLN A 67 19.25 -4.36 9.82
CA GLN A 67 18.04 -4.07 9.07
C GLN A 67 16.88 -3.70 10.00
N LEU A 68 16.66 -4.46 11.07
CA LEU A 68 15.62 -4.15 12.07
C LEU A 68 15.91 -2.83 12.79
N ILE A 69 17.17 -2.62 13.22
CA ILE A 69 17.61 -1.37 13.85
C ILE A 69 17.40 -0.18 12.91
N ARG A 70 17.66 -0.33 11.60
CA ARG A 70 17.41 0.74 10.62
C ARG A 70 15.92 1.12 10.59
N TRP A 71 15.01 0.15 10.59
CA TRP A 71 13.58 0.43 10.61
C TRP A 71 13.16 1.12 11.91
N ARG A 72 13.62 0.63 13.07
CA ARG A 72 13.31 1.22 14.38
C ARG A 72 13.91 2.62 14.55
N ALA A 73 15.12 2.84 14.07
CA ALA A 73 15.77 4.15 14.08
C ALA A 73 14.98 5.17 13.25
N LEU A 74 14.52 4.80 12.05
CA LEU A 74 13.68 5.68 11.23
C LEU A 74 12.35 6.01 11.92
N ASP A 75 11.71 5.02 12.54
CA ASP A 75 10.47 5.27 13.30
C ASP A 75 10.68 6.16 14.52
N ARG A 76 11.84 6.08 15.18
CA ARG A 76 12.18 6.93 16.33
C ARG A 76 12.49 8.35 15.88
N LEU A 77 13.24 8.53 14.79
CA LEU A 77 13.50 9.84 14.19
C LEU A 77 12.20 10.52 13.78
N ARG A 78 11.29 9.80 13.11
CA ARG A 78 9.96 10.31 12.75
C ARG A 78 9.12 10.70 13.98
N ARG A 79 9.28 10.00 15.11
CA ARG A 79 8.61 10.37 16.37
C ARG A 79 9.20 11.63 17.00
N ILE A 80 10.52 11.73 17.04
CA ILE A 80 11.23 12.93 17.53
C ILE A 80 10.89 14.14 16.66
N GLU A 81 10.85 13.99 15.33
CA GLU A 81 10.45 15.04 14.40
C GLU A 81 9.00 15.47 14.63
N ARG A 82 8.07 14.52 14.76
CA ARG A 82 6.68 14.84 15.10
C ARG A 82 6.56 15.58 16.43
N GLN A 83 7.28 15.15 17.47
CA GLN A 83 7.29 15.82 18.77
C GLN A 83 7.86 17.23 18.68
N ALA A 84 8.97 17.41 17.96
CA ALA A 84 9.57 18.73 17.74
C ALA A 84 8.60 19.67 16.99
N LEU A 85 7.91 19.16 15.97
CA LEU A 85 6.90 19.93 15.23
C LEU A 85 5.69 20.31 16.11
N VAL A 86 5.22 19.39 16.96
CA VAL A 86 4.13 19.65 17.92
C VAL A 86 4.56 20.69 18.96
N SER A 87 5.79 20.58 19.49
CA SER A 87 6.32 21.58 20.43
C SER A 87 6.46 22.96 19.79
N LEU A 88 6.87 23.03 18.52
CA LEU A 88 6.94 24.29 17.77
C LEU A 88 5.54 24.88 17.50
N SER A 89 4.55 24.05 17.18
CA SER A 89 3.17 24.52 16.99
C SER A 89 2.52 25.00 18.29
N GLN A 90 2.89 24.40 19.43
CA GLN A 90 2.39 24.82 20.75
C GLN A 90 3.10 26.08 21.26
N ALA A 91 4.39 26.26 20.97
CA ALA A 91 5.13 27.48 21.32
C ALA A 91 4.65 28.71 20.53
N GLY A 92 4.05 28.53 19.35
CA GLY A 92 3.48 29.64 18.54
C GLY A 92 2.06 30.07 18.94
N GLY A 93 1.41 29.37 19.89
CA GLY A 93 0.01 29.63 20.31
C GLY A 93 -0.13 30.28 21.69
N HIS A 94 0.94 30.86 22.24
CA HIS A 94 0.95 31.46 23.58
C HIS A 94 1.25 32.97 23.58
N ASP A 95 0.71 33.68 22.59
CA ASP A 95 0.50 35.14 22.67
C ASP A 95 -0.98 35.43 22.45
N GLY A 96 -1.75 35.54 23.53
CA GLY A 96 -3.12 36.07 23.45
C GLY A 96 -4.15 35.54 24.44
N SER A 97 -4.17 36.16 25.62
CA SER A 97 -5.38 36.52 26.38
C SER A 97 -6.11 35.48 27.25
N SER A 98 -5.96 35.73 28.55
CA SER A 98 -6.93 35.55 29.64
C SER A 98 -8.38 35.90 29.31
N GLY A 99 -9.34 35.18 29.92
CA GLY A 99 -10.68 35.73 30.22
C GLY A 99 -11.88 34.78 30.09
N HIS A 100 -12.37 34.29 31.24
CA HIS A 100 -13.77 33.99 31.62
C HIS A 100 -14.80 33.32 30.68
N GLN A 101 -15.29 32.19 31.19
CA GLN A 101 -16.70 31.76 31.33
C GLN A 101 -17.64 31.87 30.12
N SER A 102 -18.09 30.71 29.62
CA SER A 102 -19.47 30.20 29.77
C SER A 102 -19.88 29.33 28.58
N ARG A 103 -20.47 28.19 28.94
CA ARG A 103 -21.40 27.28 28.23
C ARG A 103 -21.66 27.49 26.72
N ASP A 104 -21.76 26.33 26.05
CA ASP A 104 -22.33 26.09 24.72
C ASP A 104 -21.36 26.15 23.52
N ALA A 105 -20.49 25.14 23.44
CA ALA A 105 -19.91 24.67 22.18
C ALA A 105 -19.49 23.19 22.33
N ALA A 106 -20.48 22.32 22.51
CA ALA A 106 -20.32 20.94 22.09
C ALA A 106 -20.69 20.90 20.61
N LEU A 107 -19.83 20.28 19.78
CA LEU A 107 -19.81 20.24 18.32
C LEU A 107 -18.86 21.31 17.72
N GLU A 108 -17.93 20.83 16.89
CA GLU A 108 -16.86 21.58 16.21
C GLU A 108 -15.56 21.76 17.00
N ASP A 109 -14.76 20.69 17.11
CA ASP A 109 -13.37 20.68 16.64
C ASP A 109 -12.75 19.28 16.79
N ASP A 110 -13.27 18.29 16.07
CA ASP A 110 -12.59 16.99 15.90
C ASP A 110 -11.62 17.09 14.70
N ALA A 111 -10.87 18.19 14.63
CA ALA A 111 -9.92 18.43 13.56
C ALA A 111 -8.77 17.42 13.67
N VAL A 112 -8.89 16.31 12.94
CA VAL A 112 -7.81 15.37 12.65
C VAL A 112 -6.53 16.16 12.40
N ALA A 113 -5.49 15.88 13.19
CA ALA A 113 -4.30 16.70 13.22
C ALA A 113 -3.70 16.83 11.81
N PRO A 114 -3.16 17.99 11.41
CA PRO A 114 -2.58 18.17 10.07
C PRO A 114 -1.54 17.11 9.69
N SER A 115 -0.79 16.60 10.67
CA SER A 115 0.19 15.52 10.49
C SER A 115 -0.45 14.15 10.20
N GLU A 116 -1.64 13.88 10.75
CA GLU A 116 -2.43 12.68 10.44
C GLU A 116 -3.03 12.77 9.04
N ARG A 117 -3.52 13.96 8.65
CA ARG A 117 -3.98 14.22 7.27
C ARG A 117 -2.86 14.03 6.25
N LEU A 118 -1.66 14.52 6.55
CA LEU A 118 -0.49 14.34 5.69
C LEU A 118 -0.07 12.86 5.60
N GLY A 119 0.00 12.15 6.72
CA GLY A 119 0.34 10.73 6.74
C GLY A 119 -0.70 9.88 5.99
N GLU A 120 -1.97 10.25 6.08
CA GLU A 120 -3.05 9.65 5.29
C GLU A 120 -2.88 9.96 3.79
N ALA A 121 -2.57 11.21 3.42
CA ALA A 121 -2.28 11.61 2.04
C ALA A 121 -1.14 10.82 1.42
N GLU A 122 0.00 10.72 2.10
CA GLU A 122 1.14 9.92 1.64
C GLU A 122 0.79 8.43 1.55
N ARG A 123 -0.06 7.92 2.45
CA ARG A 123 -0.54 6.54 2.38
C ARG A 123 -1.43 6.33 1.16
N ARG A 124 -2.41 7.21 0.92
CA ARG A 124 -3.31 7.14 -0.24
C ARG A 124 -2.55 7.28 -1.55
N GLN A 125 -1.58 8.18 -1.62
CA GLN A 125 -0.69 8.32 -2.77
C GLN A 125 0.04 7.01 -3.09
N ARG A 126 0.64 6.38 -2.07
CA ARG A 126 1.31 5.09 -2.25
C ARG A 126 0.35 4.00 -2.69
N GLN A 127 -0.88 3.96 -2.16
CA GLN A 127 -1.90 3.00 -2.59
C GLN A 127 -2.26 3.19 -4.06
N VAL A 128 -2.50 4.43 -4.50
CA VAL A 128 -2.83 4.75 -5.89
C VAL A 128 -1.73 4.24 -6.83
N LEU A 129 -0.48 4.61 -6.57
CA LEU A 129 0.66 4.21 -7.42
C LEU A 129 0.85 2.68 -7.43
N LEU A 130 0.87 2.07 -6.24
CA LEU A 130 1.05 0.63 -6.11
C LEU A 130 -0.08 -0.15 -6.81
N LEU A 131 -1.34 0.21 -6.58
CA LEU A 131 -2.47 -0.48 -7.20
C LEU A 131 -2.49 -0.27 -8.72
N SER A 132 -2.12 0.92 -9.19
CA SER A 132 -1.95 1.17 -10.61
C SER A 132 -0.92 0.22 -11.23
N ASP A 133 0.26 0.10 -10.62
CA ASP A 133 1.32 -0.77 -11.11
C ASP A 133 0.91 -2.25 -11.07
N VAL A 134 0.31 -2.69 -9.96
CA VAL A 134 -0.14 -4.09 -9.79
C VAL A 134 -1.25 -4.44 -10.79
N LEU A 135 -2.21 -3.55 -11.04
CA LEU A 135 -3.31 -3.81 -11.99
C LEU A 135 -2.83 -3.76 -13.45
N ARG A 136 -1.83 -2.93 -13.77
CA ARG A 136 -1.18 -2.94 -15.08
C ARG A 136 -0.41 -4.25 -15.29
N GLU A 137 0.36 -4.70 -14.29
CA GLU A 137 1.05 -5.99 -14.34
C GLU A 137 0.06 -7.16 -14.45
N PHE A 138 -1.07 -7.09 -13.72
CA PHE A 138 -2.14 -8.09 -13.82
C PHE A 138 -2.72 -8.16 -15.23
N THR A 139 -2.94 -7.00 -15.86
CA THR A 139 -3.46 -6.91 -17.22
C THR A 139 -2.49 -7.54 -18.22
N GLN A 140 -1.21 -7.17 -18.17
CA GLN A 140 -0.16 -7.76 -19.00
C GLN A 140 -0.05 -9.27 -18.80
N TRP A 141 -0.12 -9.72 -17.54
CA TRP A 141 -0.10 -11.14 -17.21
C TRP A 141 -1.31 -11.89 -17.81
N CYS A 142 -2.50 -11.30 -17.78
CA CYS A 142 -3.68 -11.87 -18.44
C CYS A 142 -3.51 -11.93 -19.95
N GLU A 143 -2.97 -10.88 -20.57
CA GLU A 143 -2.82 -10.78 -22.02
C GLU A 143 -1.77 -11.75 -22.58
N SER A 144 -0.74 -12.08 -21.79
CA SER A 144 0.25 -13.10 -22.16
C SER A 144 -0.30 -14.53 -22.25
N ARG A 145 -1.57 -14.77 -21.85
CA ARG A 145 -2.15 -16.11 -21.73
C ARG A 145 -3.38 -16.26 -22.61
N SER A 146 -3.50 -17.42 -23.25
CA SER A 146 -4.61 -17.78 -24.15
C SER A 146 -6.01 -17.81 -23.51
N SER A 147 -6.12 -17.76 -22.19
CA SER A 147 -7.39 -17.71 -21.45
C SER A 147 -7.45 -16.57 -20.42
N GLY A 148 -6.45 -15.68 -20.41
CA GLY A 148 -6.36 -14.63 -19.41
C GLY A 148 -7.33 -13.47 -19.65
N PHE A 149 -7.69 -13.18 -20.91
CA PHE A 149 -8.66 -12.13 -21.25
C PHE A 149 -10.02 -12.32 -20.54
N ARG A 150 -10.53 -13.56 -20.49
CA ARG A 150 -11.79 -13.86 -19.78
C ARG A 150 -11.69 -13.55 -18.29
N MET A 151 -10.56 -13.87 -17.67
CA MET A 151 -10.33 -13.59 -16.25
C MET A 151 -10.18 -12.08 -15.98
N LYS A 152 -9.50 -11.36 -16.87
CA LYS A 152 -9.39 -9.89 -16.84
C LYS A 152 -10.78 -9.26 -16.89
N GLU A 153 -11.60 -9.65 -17.87
CA GLU A 153 -12.96 -9.12 -18.04
C GLU A 153 -13.86 -9.40 -16.82
N ILE A 154 -13.84 -10.62 -16.27
CA ILE A 154 -14.57 -10.97 -15.03
C ILE A 154 -14.13 -10.06 -13.87
N TYR A 155 -12.83 -9.87 -13.72
CA TYR A 155 -12.27 -9.10 -12.61
C TYR A 155 -12.62 -7.61 -12.75
N GLU A 156 -12.48 -7.04 -13.94
CA GLU A 156 -12.84 -5.65 -14.23
C GLU A 156 -14.33 -5.39 -13.98
N ARG A 157 -15.22 -6.25 -14.50
CA ARG A 157 -16.67 -6.16 -14.24
C ARG A 157 -16.99 -6.13 -12.75
N ARG A 158 -16.28 -6.93 -11.95
CA ARG A 158 -16.42 -6.94 -10.49
C ARG A 158 -15.88 -5.70 -9.80
N LEU A 159 -14.79 -5.12 -10.29
CA LEU A 159 -14.26 -3.86 -9.78
C LEU A 159 -15.18 -2.68 -10.09
N ARG A 160 -15.89 -2.73 -11.23
CA ARG A 160 -16.91 -1.75 -11.62
C ARG A 160 -18.29 -2.00 -10.97
N GLY A 161 -18.36 -2.89 -9.98
CA GLY A 161 -19.56 -3.12 -9.18
C GLY A 161 -20.63 -4.02 -9.81
N GLN A 162 -20.41 -4.58 -11.01
CA GLN A 162 -21.42 -5.42 -11.68
C GLN A 162 -21.76 -6.67 -10.85
N ALA A 163 -23.05 -6.96 -10.67
CA ALA A 163 -23.51 -8.09 -9.87
C ALA A 163 -23.06 -9.44 -10.46
N PRO A 164 -22.67 -10.44 -9.63
CA PRO A 164 -22.17 -11.73 -10.13
C PRO A 164 -23.16 -12.46 -11.05
N GLY A 165 -24.47 -12.38 -10.78
CA GLY A 165 -25.50 -13.00 -11.61
C GLY A 165 -25.50 -12.46 -13.04
N THR A 166 -25.41 -11.14 -13.19
CA THR A 166 -25.36 -10.47 -14.50
C THR A 166 -24.10 -10.84 -15.28
N ILE A 167 -22.96 -10.98 -14.60
CA ILE A 167 -21.70 -11.39 -15.25
C ILE A 167 -21.81 -12.83 -15.78
N LEU A 168 -22.36 -13.74 -14.97
CA LEU A 168 -22.55 -15.14 -15.36
C LEU A 168 -23.42 -15.27 -16.60
N GLU A 169 -24.52 -14.53 -16.65
CA GLU A 169 -25.45 -14.49 -17.77
C GLU A 169 -24.79 -13.90 -19.04
N GLN A 170 -24.22 -12.71 -18.93
CA GLN A 170 -23.63 -12.01 -20.09
C GLN A 170 -22.41 -12.73 -20.67
N MET A 171 -21.61 -13.38 -19.83
CA MET A 171 -20.42 -14.12 -20.28
C MET A 171 -20.70 -15.61 -20.53
N GLN A 172 -21.95 -16.07 -20.32
CA GLN A 172 -22.38 -17.47 -20.45
C GLN A 172 -21.47 -18.44 -19.67
N LEU A 173 -21.18 -18.09 -18.41
CA LEU A 173 -20.27 -18.85 -17.55
C LEU A 173 -21.03 -19.65 -16.50
N SER A 174 -20.48 -20.82 -16.15
CA SER A 174 -20.91 -21.52 -14.95
C SER A 174 -20.44 -20.79 -13.69
N ARG A 175 -21.19 -20.93 -12.60
CA ARG A 175 -20.82 -20.34 -11.30
C ARG A 175 -19.43 -20.75 -10.85
N ALA A 176 -19.08 -22.02 -11.03
CA ALA A 176 -17.77 -22.56 -10.68
C ALA A 176 -16.64 -21.91 -11.49
N ALA A 177 -16.81 -21.72 -12.80
CA ALA A 177 -15.81 -21.09 -13.65
C ALA A 177 -15.58 -19.62 -13.29
N PHE A 178 -16.66 -18.89 -12.98
CA PHE A 178 -16.59 -17.52 -12.49
C PHE A 178 -15.87 -17.43 -11.15
N ASP A 179 -16.28 -18.22 -10.15
CA ASP A 179 -15.68 -18.18 -8.81
C ASP A 179 -14.19 -18.58 -8.85
N GLN A 180 -13.83 -19.57 -9.67
CA GLN A 180 -12.43 -19.97 -9.86
C GLN A 180 -11.59 -18.87 -10.53
N SER A 181 -12.13 -18.21 -11.56
CA SER A 181 -11.43 -17.12 -12.25
C SER A 181 -11.25 -15.92 -11.34
N LEU A 182 -12.30 -15.54 -10.61
CA LEU A 182 -12.27 -14.43 -9.66
C LEU A 182 -11.31 -14.71 -8.49
N LYS A 183 -11.32 -15.93 -7.95
CA LYS A 183 -10.38 -16.36 -6.91
C LYS A 183 -8.94 -16.30 -7.42
N ARG A 184 -8.68 -16.77 -8.63
CA ARG A 184 -7.34 -16.74 -9.23
C ARG A 184 -6.83 -15.31 -9.42
N ALA A 185 -7.68 -14.41 -9.94
CA ALA A 185 -7.35 -12.99 -10.09
C ALA A 185 -7.03 -12.34 -8.73
N ARG A 186 -7.90 -12.52 -7.74
CA ARG A 186 -7.71 -11.99 -6.38
C ARG A 186 -6.43 -12.51 -5.72
N ASN A 187 -6.17 -13.81 -5.82
CA ASN A 187 -4.95 -14.40 -5.25
C ASN A 187 -3.69 -13.84 -5.92
N TRP A 188 -3.70 -13.68 -7.24
CA TRP A 188 -2.58 -13.10 -7.98
C TRP A 188 -2.29 -11.67 -7.50
N ILE A 189 -3.34 -10.83 -7.44
CA ILE A 189 -3.22 -9.43 -7.01
C ILE A 189 -2.77 -9.35 -5.55
N PHE A 190 -3.35 -10.17 -4.68
CA PHE A 190 -2.98 -10.23 -3.27
C PHE A 190 -1.50 -10.57 -3.09
N GLU A 191 -0.99 -11.58 -3.79
CA GLU A 191 0.42 -11.95 -3.70
C GLU A 191 1.34 -10.86 -4.25
N ARG A 192 0.95 -10.14 -5.31
CA ARG A 192 1.73 -9.00 -5.80
C ARG A 192 1.74 -7.81 -4.84
N VAL A 193 0.59 -7.43 -4.32
CA VAL A 193 0.51 -6.39 -3.27
C VAL A 193 1.36 -6.80 -2.07
N LYS A 194 1.30 -8.05 -1.63
CA LYS A 194 2.12 -8.56 -0.50
C LYS A 194 3.62 -8.44 -0.76
N GLN A 195 4.07 -8.62 -2.00
CA GLN A 195 5.48 -8.52 -2.37
C GLN A 195 5.95 -7.07 -2.50
N GLN A 196 5.10 -6.18 -2.98
CA GLN A 196 5.47 -4.80 -3.35
C GLN A 196 5.11 -3.75 -2.27
N ASP A 197 4.11 -4.01 -1.42
CA ASP A 197 3.66 -3.10 -0.35
C ASP A 197 4.56 -3.18 0.89
N VAL A 198 5.80 -2.71 0.76
CA VAL A 198 6.79 -2.67 1.86
C VAL A 198 6.27 -1.94 3.11
N HIS A 199 5.32 -1.02 2.94
CA HIS A 199 4.76 -0.21 4.02
C HIS A 199 3.43 -0.72 4.56
N HIS A 200 2.91 -1.83 4.02
CA HIS A 200 1.58 -2.37 4.35
C HIS A 200 0.46 -1.34 4.22
N SER A 201 0.61 -0.36 3.32
CA SER A 201 -0.33 0.72 3.11
C SER A 201 -1.73 0.22 2.71
N VAL A 202 -1.81 -0.78 1.84
CA VAL A 202 -3.06 -1.40 1.39
C VAL A 202 -3.63 -2.28 2.50
N PHE A 203 -2.79 -3.14 3.09
CA PHE A 203 -3.24 -4.06 4.14
C PHE A 203 -3.71 -3.34 5.41
N GLN A 204 -3.07 -2.26 5.81
CA GLN A 204 -3.52 -1.45 6.95
C GLN A 204 -4.91 -0.87 6.71
N THR A 205 -5.25 -0.53 5.48
CA THR A 205 -6.57 0.03 5.14
C THR A 205 -7.64 -1.06 5.13
N ILE A 206 -7.32 -2.24 4.60
CA ILE A 206 -8.25 -3.37 4.56
C ILE A 206 -8.45 -3.99 5.95
N LEU A 207 -7.37 -4.22 6.70
CA LEU A 207 -7.39 -4.96 7.98
C LEU A 207 -7.85 -4.12 9.16
N ARG A 208 -7.68 -2.79 9.13
CA ARG A 208 -8.12 -1.97 10.26
C ARG A 208 -9.64 -1.92 10.38
N GLY A 209 -10.41 -2.19 9.32
CA GLY A 209 -11.88 -2.22 9.35
C GLY A 209 -12.54 -0.93 9.86
N GLN A 210 -11.77 0.11 10.19
CA GLN A 210 -12.24 1.33 10.78
C GLN A 210 -12.82 2.18 9.67
N ARG A 211 -14.14 2.36 9.72
CA ARG A 211 -14.81 3.56 9.27
C ARG A 211 -14.17 4.74 10.03
N HIS A 212 -13.00 5.19 9.60
CA HIS A 212 -12.68 6.59 9.80
C HIS A 212 -13.79 7.35 9.07
N GLU A 213 -14.29 8.42 9.69
CA GLU A 213 -15.00 9.43 8.90
C GLU A 213 -14.18 9.68 7.63
N PRO A 214 -14.83 9.75 6.47
CA PRO A 214 -14.14 9.91 5.20
C PRO A 214 -13.23 11.13 5.26
N LEU A 215 -11.95 10.90 5.52
CA LEU A 215 -10.96 11.96 5.51
C LEU A 215 -10.76 12.30 4.05
N GLU A 216 -11.30 13.44 3.63
CA GLU A 216 -11.13 13.93 2.28
C GLU A 216 -9.65 14.28 2.08
N VAL A 217 -8.94 13.33 1.48
CA VAL A 217 -7.49 13.40 1.35
C VAL A 217 -7.14 13.80 -0.07
N ARG A 218 -6.48 14.95 -0.22
CA ARG A 218 -5.96 15.42 -1.50
C ARG A 218 -4.63 14.74 -1.79
N VAL A 219 -4.59 14.01 -2.91
CA VAL A 219 -3.40 13.29 -3.36
C VAL A 219 -2.93 13.91 -4.67
N PRO A 220 -1.68 14.41 -4.73
CA PRO A 220 -1.08 14.80 -6.01
C PRO A 220 -0.74 13.55 -6.81
N VAL A 221 -1.40 13.37 -7.95
CA VAL A 221 -1.14 12.29 -8.93
C VAL A 221 -0.79 12.94 -10.26
N GLY A 222 0.51 13.13 -10.51
CA GLY A 222 0.98 13.91 -11.66
C GLY A 222 0.60 15.39 -11.51
N ALA A 223 -0.13 15.93 -12.50
CA ALA A 223 -0.60 17.32 -12.49
C ALA A 223 -2.01 17.51 -11.88
N ALA A 224 -2.68 16.43 -11.47
CA ALA A 224 -4.04 16.46 -10.92
C ALA A 224 -4.06 16.23 -9.40
N GLU A 225 -4.99 16.90 -8.71
CA GLU A 225 -5.35 16.58 -7.33
C GLU A 225 -6.56 15.65 -7.33
N ALA A 226 -6.42 14.47 -6.71
CA ALA A 226 -7.52 13.53 -6.48
C ALA A 226 -7.94 13.54 -5.01
N ARG A 227 -9.24 13.37 -4.76
CA ARG A 227 -9.80 13.32 -3.40
C ARG A 227 -10.37 11.94 -3.13
N PHE A 228 -9.99 11.35 -1.99
CA PHE A 228 -10.43 10.01 -1.62
C PHE A 228 -11.03 10.00 -0.23
N SER A 229 -12.26 9.52 -0.14
CA SER A 229 -13.04 9.27 1.08
C SER A 229 -12.93 7.82 1.53
N SER A 230 -12.63 6.90 0.59
CA SER A 230 -12.60 5.45 0.84
C SER A 230 -11.58 4.72 -0.02
N PHE A 231 -11.30 3.46 0.33
CA PHE A 231 -10.45 2.59 -0.50
C PHE A 231 -11.12 2.23 -1.84
N GLU A 232 -12.44 2.14 -1.88
CA GLU A 232 -13.18 1.88 -3.13
C GLU A 232 -12.98 3.01 -4.14
N GLU A 233 -12.96 4.27 -3.67
CA GLU A 233 -12.67 5.41 -4.53
C GLU A 233 -11.23 5.41 -5.06
N VAL A 234 -10.26 4.97 -4.26
CA VAL A 234 -8.87 4.77 -4.72
C VAL A 234 -8.85 3.75 -5.86
N VAL A 235 -9.52 2.61 -5.68
CA VAL A 235 -9.59 1.56 -6.71
C VAL A 235 -10.28 2.09 -7.98
N ARG A 236 -11.41 2.78 -7.83
CA ARG A 236 -12.14 3.39 -8.95
C ARG A 236 -11.27 4.38 -9.71
N PHE A 237 -10.59 5.29 -9.02
CA PHE A 237 -9.69 6.27 -9.63
C PHE A 237 -8.54 5.59 -10.39
N VAL A 238 -7.93 4.57 -9.81
CA VAL A 238 -6.85 3.81 -10.48
C VAL A 238 -7.36 3.13 -11.76
N VAL A 239 -8.59 2.62 -11.76
CA VAL A 239 -9.19 1.96 -12.92
C VAL A 239 -9.64 2.96 -13.99
N GLU A 240 -10.34 4.02 -13.59
CA GLU A 240 -11.02 4.95 -14.49
C GLU A 240 -10.13 6.10 -14.97
N GLU A 241 -9.33 6.68 -14.07
CA GLU A 241 -8.54 7.89 -14.36
C GLU A 241 -7.08 7.56 -14.70
N MET A 242 -6.52 6.49 -14.13
CA MET A 242 -5.14 6.06 -14.45
C MET A 242 -5.06 4.95 -15.50
N GLY A 243 -6.21 4.39 -15.89
CA GLY A 243 -6.28 3.34 -16.91
C GLY A 243 -5.55 2.07 -16.52
N ALA A 244 -5.51 1.69 -15.24
CA ALA A 244 -4.69 0.57 -14.81
C ALA A 244 -5.15 -0.80 -15.36
N LEU A 245 -6.36 -0.89 -15.90
CA LEU A 245 -6.90 -2.07 -16.61
C LEU A 245 -6.94 -1.90 -18.13
N CYS A 246 -6.42 -0.78 -18.66
CA CYS A 246 -6.34 -0.56 -20.10
C CYS A 246 -5.56 -1.71 -20.75
N PRO A 247 -6.04 -2.24 -21.89
CA PRO A 247 -5.31 -3.24 -22.64
C PRO A 247 -3.98 -2.69 -23.15
N ASN A 248 -3.06 -3.59 -23.48
CA ASN A 248 -1.84 -3.15 -24.15
C ASN A 248 -2.16 -2.46 -25.51
N PRO A 249 -1.30 -1.53 -25.97
CA PRO A 249 -1.55 -0.77 -27.20
C PRO A 249 -1.74 -1.67 -28.43
N GLU A 250 -1.00 -2.78 -28.52
CA GLU A 250 -1.10 -3.74 -29.63
C GLU A 250 -2.48 -4.39 -29.72
N ARG A 251 -3.08 -4.79 -28.59
CA ARG A 251 -4.43 -5.37 -28.57
C ARG A 251 -5.49 -4.32 -28.83
N LEU A 252 -5.29 -3.09 -28.35
CA LEU A 252 -6.19 -1.98 -28.65
C LEU A 252 -6.19 -1.67 -30.14
N ALA A 253 -5.02 -1.64 -30.78
CA ALA A 253 -4.88 -1.48 -32.23
C ALA A 253 -5.54 -2.65 -32.99
N ALA A 254 -5.26 -3.90 -32.59
CA ALA A 254 -5.89 -5.08 -33.19
C ALA A 254 -7.42 -5.08 -33.08
N TYR A 255 -7.97 -4.55 -31.98
CA TYR A 255 -9.41 -4.39 -31.80
C TYR A 255 -9.99 -3.31 -32.72
N ARG A 256 -9.28 -2.20 -32.95
CA ARG A 256 -9.70 -1.16 -33.91
C ARG A 256 -9.71 -1.67 -35.35
N GLU A 257 -8.77 -2.54 -35.70
CA GLU A 257 -8.72 -3.18 -37.02
C GLU A 257 -9.78 -4.30 -37.15
N THR A 258 -10.00 -5.07 -36.08
CA THR A 258 -10.84 -6.27 -36.08
C THR A 258 -11.71 -6.40 -34.82
N ALA A 259 -12.74 -5.56 -34.72
CA ALA A 259 -13.60 -5.43 -33.53
C ALA A 259 -14.38 -6.72 -33.14
N HIS A 260 -14.50 -7.69 -34.05
CA HIS A 260 -15.33 -8.88 -33.85
C HIS A 260 -14.54 -10.15 -33.46
N ALA A 261 -13.23 -10.06 -33.26
CA ALA A 261 -12.43 -11.22 -32.88
C ALA A 261 -12.77 -11.69 -31.44
N SER A 262 -12.99 -12.99 -31.26
CA SER A 262 -13.44 -13.57 -29.97
C SER A 262 -12.39 -13.46 -28.86
N ASN A 263 -11.11 -13.34 -29.21
CA ASN A 263 -9.99 -13.14 -28.30
C ASN A 263 -9.82 -11.68 -27.83
N LEU A 264 -10.70 -10.77 -28.25
CA LEU A 264 -10.72 -9.35 -27.88
C LEU A 264 -12.00 -8.98 -27.09
N SER A 265 -12.68 -9.97 -26.50
CA SER A 265 -13.91 -9.72 -25.74
C SER A 265 -13.70 -8.78 -24.54
N ASP A 266 -12.54 -8.90 -23.89
CA ASP A 266 -12.13 -8.05 -22.77
C ASP A 266 -11.90 -6.61 -23.21
N VAL A 267 -11.22 -6.41 -24.35
CA VAL A 267 -10.99 -5.08 -24.95
C VAL A 267 -12.31 -4.45 -25.35
N ARG A 268 -13.19 -5.21 -26.00
CA ARG A 268 -14.53 -4.75 -26.38
C ARG A 268 -15.33 -4.31 -25.17
N TYR A 269 -15.38 -5.13 -24.11
CA TYR A 269 -16.03 -4.73 -22.86
C TYR A 269 -15.41 -3.44 -22.30
N HIS A 270 -14.08 -3.36 -22.25
CA HIS A 270 -13.36 -2.21 -21.70
C HIS A 270 -13.65 -0.90 -22.44
N VAL A 271 -13.72 -0.95 -23.77
CA VAL A 271 -13.93 0.23 -24.62
C VAL A 271 -15.40 0.59 -24.77
N GLU A 272 -16.27 -0.38 -25.06
CA GLU A 272 -17.68 -0.13 -25.39
C GLU A 272 -18.57 -0.08 -24.14
N ALA A 273 -18.46 -1.07 -23.25
CA ALA A 273 -19.39 -1.22 -22.13
C ALA A 273 -18.92 -0.49 -20.86
N ALA A 274 -17.61 -0.48 -20.64
CA ALA A 274 -16.97 0.25 -19.55
C ALA A 274 -16.59 1.69 -19.92
N GLU A 275 -16.70 2.05 -21.21
CA GLU A 275 -16.49 3.39 -21.74
C GLU A 275 -15.18 4.05 -21.28
N CYS A 276 -14.08 3.29 -21.25
CA CYS A 276 -12.80 3.83 -20.79
C CYS A 276 -12.39 5.06 -21.60
N ARG A 277 -12.30 6.22 -20.93
CA ARG A 277 -11.96 7.52 -21.55
C ARG A 277 -10.60 7.47 -22.25
N ILE A 278 -9.61 6.89 -21.59
CA ILE A 278 -8.22 6.79 -22.09
C ILE A 278 -8.19 6.04 -23.43
N CYS A 279 -8.76 4.83 -23.48
CA CYS A 279 -8.74 4.01 -24.70
C CYS A 279 -9.63 4.53 -25.83
N ARG A 280 -10.61 5.40 -25.53
CA ARG A 280 -11.46 6.06 -26.53
C ARG A 280 -10.81 7.31 -27.13
N GLU A 281 -10.00 8.02 -26.36
CA GLU A 281 -9.34 9.26 -26.77
C GLU A 281 -8.00 9.04 -27.48
N GLU A 282 -7.33 7.91 -27.24
CA GLU A 282 -6.03 7.61 -27.86
C GLU A 282 -6.18 7.46 -29.38
N PRO A 283 -5.58 8.32 -30.23
CA PRO A 283 -5.63 8.15 -31.68
C PRO A 283 -4.94 6.83 -32.10
N ALA A 284 -5.38 6.25 -33.21
CA ALA A 284 -4.78 5.04 -33.78
C ALA A 284 -3.37 5.30 -34.33
#